data_AF-A0A2V4AEE6-F1
#
_entry.id   AF-A0A2V4AEE6-F1
#
_cell.length_a   1.000
_cell.length_b   1.000
_cell.length_c   1.000
_cell.angle_alpha   90.00
_cell.angle_beta   90.00
_cell.angle_gamma   90.00
#
_symmetry.space_group_name_H-M   'P 1'
#
loop_
_entity.id
_entity.type
_entity.pdbx_description
1 polymer ?
#
loop_
_entity_poly.entity_id
_entity_poly.type
_entity_poly.pdbx_seq_one_letter_code
_entity_poly.pdbx_strand_id
1 'polypeptide(L)'
;MFVYGVSITDIHSVVRDVSSALYDGNITTHTGEDRSNRAGPRATFTLRTTDTAGSGAKGSASAFGKGTGPNGRRSTISACWHAHYDVLAELFARFPAARVVTAIATYTAPTFRERALATACLNVGSQLYPVTAPDCCECDHTGYVDTFDQVAGTGYVDDSYWMPSGDAMRPNTDVDYFLDQLDRVLAEQ
;
A
#
# COMPACT_ATOMS: atom_id res chain seq x y z
N MET A 1 12.64 -2.90 -0.91
CA MET A 1 12.17 -3.29 -2.26
C MET A 1 13.12 -2.76 -3.31
N PHE A 2 13.11 -3.33 -4.51
CA PHE A 2 13.94 -2.91 -5.64
C PHE A 2 13.08 -2.25 -6.72
N VAL A 3 13.59 -1.19 -7.34
CA VAL A 3 12.95 -0.50 -8.45
C VAL A 3 13.91 -0.42 -9.62
N TYR A 4 13.38 -0.68 -10.80
CA TYR A 4 14.06 -0.58 -12.08
C TYR A 4 13.35 0.44 -12.95
N GLY A 5 14.12 1.21 -13.75
CA GLY A 5 13.58 2.18 -14.70
C GLY A 5 13.15 3.52 -14.08
N VAL A 6 13.48 3.78 -12.80
CA VAL A 6 13.14 5.03 -12.10
C VAL A 6 14.36 5.52 -11.33
N SER A 7 14.67 6.82 -11.38
CA SER A 7 15.79 7.39 -10.63
C SER A 7 15.46 7.53 -9.14
N ILE A 8 16.49 7.62 -8.29
CA ILE A 8 16.31 7.87 -6.85
C ILE A 8 15.57 9.20 -6.62
N THR A 9 15.92 10.24 -7.38
CA THR A 9 15.28 11.57 -7.30
C THR A 9 13.79 11.49 -7.60
N ASP A 10 13.41 10.72 -8.63
CA ASP A 10 12.00 10.54 -9.00
C ASP A 10 11.23 9.76 -7.94
N ILE A 11 11.85 8.73 -7.33
CA ILE A 11 11.24 8.00 -6.20
C ILE A 11 10.95 8.97 -5.04
N HIS A 12 11.89 9.84 -4.69
CA HIS A 12 11.68 10.86 -3.66
C HIS A 12 10.55 11.83 -4.02
N SER A 13 10.47 12.26 -5.29
CA SER A 13 9.39 13.15 -5.72
C SER A 13 8.03 12.48 -5.63
N VAL A 14 7.89 11.25 -6.13
CA VAL A 14 6.62 10.49 -6.06
C VAL A 14 6.19 10.32 -4.61
N VAL A 15 7.09 9.89 -3.73
CA VAL A 15 6.77 9.68 -2.31
C VAL A 15 6.37 11.00 -1.65
N ARG A 16 7.10 12.09 -1.90
CA ARG A 16 6.76 13.41 -1.34
C ARG A 16 5.37 13.86 -1.78
N ASP A 17 5.05 13.73 -3.06
CA ASP A 17 3.80 14.21 -3.62
C ASP A 17 2.61 13.41 -3.08
N VAL A 18 2.70 12.07 -3.04
CA VAL A 18 1.69 11.19 -2.42
C VAL A 18 1.58 11.44 -0.91
N SER A 19 2.71 11.56 -0.23
CA SER A 19 2.76 11.83 1.22
C SER A 19 2.03 13.13 1.57
N SER A 20 2.30 14.20 0.81
CA SER A 20 1.66 15.50 1.02
C SER A 20 0.17 15.49 0.67
N ALA A 21 -0.24 14.70 -0.33
CA ALA A 21 -1.63 14.70 -0.80
C ALA A 21 -2.54 13.84 0.08
N LEU A 22 -2.07 12.66 0.52
CA LEU A 22 -2.91 11.63 1.14
C LEU A 22 -2.61 11.36 2.61
N TYR A 23 -1.44 11.80 3.09
CA TYR A 23 -0.89 11.37 4.38
C TYR A 23 -0.31 12.53 5.20
N ASP A 24 -0.70 13.78 4.93
CA ASP A 24 -0.24 14.98 5.64
C ASP A 24 1.29 15.11 5.77
N GLY A 25 2.04 14.57 4.81
CA GLY A 25 3.51 14.55 4.84
C GLY A 25 4.12 13.47 5.73
N ASN A 26 3.32 12.54 6.25
CA ASN A 26 3.79 11.51 7.19
C ASN A 26 4.64 10.40 6.54
N ILE A 27 4.49 10.16 5.23
CA ILE A 27 5.26 9.14 4.52
C ILE A 27 6.62 9.70 4.07
N THR A 28 7.66 8.94 4.35
CA THR A 28 9.04 9.18 3.90
C THR A 28 9.62 7.95 3.24
N THR A 29 10.71 8.12 2.51
CA THR A 29 11.41 7.02 1.87
C THR A 29 12.88 7.02 2.25
N HIS A 30 13.38 5.84 2.59
CA HIS A 30 14.81 5.59 2.70
C HIS A 30 15.30 4.88 1.44
N THR A 31 16.11 5.57 0.65
CA THR A 31 16.65 5.06 -0.61
C THR A 31 18.10 4.62 -0.48
N GLY A 32 18.50 3.62 -1.26
CA GLY A 32 19.89 3.23 -1.43
C GLY A 32 20.13 2.67 -2.83
N GLU A 33 21.38 2.44 -3.18
CA GLU A 33 21.73 1.81 -4.46
C GLU A 33 22.32 0.43 -4.18
N ASP A 34 21.74 -0.61 -4.79
CA ASP A 34 22.32 -1.95 -4.75
C ASP A 34 23.11 -2.22 -6.02
N ARG A 35 24.44 -2.30 -5.86
CA ARG A 35 25.42 -2.60 -6.92
C ARG A 35 25.91 -4.05 -6.91
N SER A 36 25.40 -4.89 -6.00
CA SER A 36 25.88 -6.27 -5.82
C SER A 36 25.37 -7.23 -6.90
N ASN A 37 24.41 -6.80 -7.72
CA ASN A 37 23.79 -7.63 -8.75
C ASN A 37 24.57 -7.58 -10.08
N ARG A 38 24.75 -8.74 -10.73
CA ARG A 38 25.35 -8.85 -12.08
C ARG A 38 24.53 -8.17 -13.18
N ALA A 39 23.24 -7.92 -12.94
CA ALA A 39 22.34 -7.26 -13.90
C ALA A 39 22.41 -5.71 -13.87
N GLY A 40 23.34 -5.13 -13.11
CA GLY A 40 23.52 -3.68 -13.00
C GLY A 40 22.91 -3.07 -11.74
N PRO A 41 23.20 -1.77 -11.49
CA PRO A 41 22.73 -1.06 -10.31
C PRO A 41 21.20 -0.94 -10.30
N ARG A 42 20.60 -1.13 -9.13
CA ARG A 42 19.15 -0.95 -8.92
C ARG A 42 18.90 -0.06 -7.73
N ALA A 43 17.88 0.79 -7.84
CA ALA A 43 17.43 1.57 -6.70
C ALA A 43 16.75 0.64 -5.69
N THR A 44 17.07 0.83 -4.42
CA THR A 44 16.34 0.27 -3.29
C THR A 44 15.57 1.39 -2.63
N PHE A 45 14.36 1.10 -2.19
CA PHE A 45 13.67 1.99 -1.28
C PHE A 45 12.86 1.23 -0.23
N THR A 46 12.56 1.92 0.87
CA THR A 46 11.69 1.45 1.94
C THR A 46 10.85 2.63 2.38
N LEU A 47 9.53 2.47 2.39
CA LEU A 47 8.63 3.49 2.91
C LEU A 47 8.56 3.42 4.43
N ARG A 48 8.57 4.59 5.04
CA ARG A 48 8.52 4.79 6.48
C ARG A 48 7.54 5.89 6.84
N THR A 49 7.10 5.88 8.07
CA THR A 49 6.35 7.00 8.66
C THR A 49 7.22 7.80 9.61
N THR A 50 6.99 9.11 9.68
CA THR A 50 7.67 10.00 10.64
C THR A 50 6.92 10.03 11.97
N ASP A 51 5.60 10.02 11.92
CA ASP A 51 4.69 9.80 13.03
C ASP A 51 4.05 8.42 12.91
N THR A 52 4.35 7.57 13.90
CA THR A 52 3.84 6.20 13.96
C THR A 52 2.36 6.12 14.39
N ALA A 53 1.77 7.23 14.86
CA ALA A 53 0.33 7.35 15.11
C ALA A 53 -0.41 8.14 14.01
N GLY A 54 0.33 8.67 13.03
CA GLY A 54 -0.22 9.46 11.94
C GLY A 54 -0.73 8.62 10.77
N SER A 55 -1.41 9.27 9.82
CA SER A 55 -1.96 8.65 8.63
C SER A 55 -0.90 7.84 7.86
N GLY A 56 -1.27 6.63 7.42
CA GLY A 56 -0.38 5.75 6.67
C GLY A 56 0.63 4.96 7.51
N ALA A 57 0.60 5.07 8.83
CA ALA A 57 1.41 4.23 9.72
C ALA A 57 0.89 2.80 9.80
N LYS A 58 1.81 1.82 9.85
CA LYS A 58 1.46 0.41 10.04
C LYS A 58 1.35 0.06 11.53
N GLY A 59 0.22 -0.53 11.90
CA GLY A 59 0.00 -1.14 13.20
C GLY A 59 0.59 -2.54 13.37
N SER A 60 0.73 -2.94 14.62
CA SER A 60 1.09 -4.31 15.00
C SER A 60 -0.15 -5.19 15.14
N ALA A 61 -0.04 -6.45 14.75
CA ALA A 61 -0.98 -7.49 15.16
C ALA A 61 -0.48 -8.19 16.43
N SER A 62 -1.35 -8.36 17.42
CA SER A 62 -1.03 -9.05 18.66
C SER A 62 -2.21 -9.86 19.20
N ALA A 63 -1.93 -10.71 20.18
CA ALA A 63 -2.92 -11.48 20.95
C ALA A 63 -4.03 -10.64 21.59
N PHE A 64 -3.77 -9.35 21.79
CA PHE A 64 -4.67 -8.42 22.48
C PHE A 64 -5.44 -7.50 21.53
N GLY A 65 -5.36 -7.74 20.21
CA GLY A 65 -6.13 -7.03 19.19
C GLY A 65 -5.29 -6.53 18.00
N LYS A 66 -6.01 -6.05 16.98
CA LYS A 66 -5.52 -5.21 15.89
C LYS A 66 -5.55 -3.76 16.41
N GLY A 67 -4.46 -2.99 16.30
CA GLY A 67 -4.56 -1.56 16.60
C GLY A 67 -3.26 -0.78 16.85
N THR A 68 -3.21 0.37 16.20
CA THR A 68 -2.48 1.60 16.46
C THR A 68 -3.27 2.40 17.52
N GLY A 69 -3.11 2.04 18.80
CA GLY A 69 -3.84 2.70 19.87
C GLY A 69 -3.11 2.72 21.20
N PRO A 70 -3.46 3.66 22.11
CA PRO A 70 -2.75 3.88 23.37
C PRO A 70 -2.71 2.66 24.30
N ASN A 71 -3.50 1.63 24.02
CA ASN A 71 -3.60 0.39 24.80
C ASN A 71 -2.99 -0.87 24.13
N GLY A 72 -2.24 -0.77 23.01
CA GLY A 72 -1.87 -1.98 22.23
C GLY A 72 -0.47 -2.10 21.63
N ARG A 73 0.32 -1.01 21.62
CA ARG A 73 1.80 -1.00 21.68
C ARG A 73 2.60 -1.89 20.69
N ARG A 74 2.50 -1.58 19.39
CA ARG A 74 3.68 -1.31 18.53
C ARG A 74 3.24 -0.69 17.21
N SER A 75 3.16 0.63 17.18
CA SER A 75 3.23 1.36 15.93
C SER A 75 4.64 1.23 15.37
N THR A 76 4.76 0.78 14.13
CA THR A 76 6.06 0.62 13.48
C THR A 76 6.38 1.87 12.69
N ILE A 77 7.67 2.18 12.51
CA ILE A 77 8.12 3.21 11.56
C ILE A 77 7.82 2.84 10.10
N SER A 78 7.15 1.72 9.84
CA SER A 78 6.85 1.22 8.51
C SER A 78 5.53 1.81 8.02
N ALA A 79 5.48 2.11 6.72
CA ALA A 79 4.23 2.46 6.07
C ALA A 79 3.26 1.27 6.02
N CYS A 80 1.97 1.56 6.07
CA CYS A 80 0.89 0.60 5.92
C CYS A 80 0.76 0.10 4.47
N TRP A 81 -0.10 -0.89 4.26
CA TRP A 81 -0.35 -1.42 2.92
C TRP A 81 -0.93 -0.37 1.96
N HIS A 82 -1.88 0.47 2.41
CA HIS A 82 -2.46 1.53 1.57
C HIS A 82 -1.40 2.55 1.12
N ALA A 83 -0.52 3.02 2.00
CA ALA A 83 0.56 3.93 1.62
C ALA A 83 1.54 3.29 0.62
N HIS A 84 1.79 1.98 0.75
CA HIS A 84 2.54 1.24 -0.27
C HIS A 84 1.79 1.17 -1.60
N TYR A 85 0.49 0.92 -1.57
CA TYR A 85 -0.35 0.86 -2.77
C TYR A 85 -0.32 2.20 -3.51
N ASP A 86 -0.62 3.30 -2.81
CA ASP A 86 -0.80 4.62 -3.42
C ASP A 86 0.51 5.15 -4.01
N VAL A 87 1.63 4.98 -3.30
CA VAL A 87 2.95 5.34 -3.81
C VAL A 87 3.30 4.54 -5.07
N LEU A 88 2.96 3.26 -5.11
CA LEU A 88 3.24 2.43 -6.28
C LEU A 88 2.29 2.72 -7.44
N ALA A 89 1.02 3.03 -7.17
CA ALA A 89 0.06 3.48 -8.17
C ALA A 89 0.58 4.74 -8.87
N GLU A 90 0.98 5.75 -8.10
CA GLU A 90 1.52 7.00 -8.65
C GLU A 90 2.86 6.80 -9.37
N LEU A 91 3.72 5.92 -8.83
CA LEU A 91 4.97 5.56 -9.50
C LEU A 91 4.71 4.95 -10.88
N PHE A 92 3.74 4.05 -11.02
CA PHE A 92 3.41 3.44 -12.30
C PHE A 92 2.65 4.38 -13.25
N ALA A 93 1.85 5.30 -12.72
CA ALA A 93 1.22 6.35 -13.52
C ALA A 93 2.27 7.26 -14.18
N ARG A 94 3.31 7.67 -13.44
CA ARG A 94 4.39 8.52 -13.99
C ARG A 94 5.44 7.74 -14.78
N PHE A 95 5.70 6.49 -14.41
CA PHE A 95 6.76 5.66 -14.97
C PHE A 95 6.20 4.28 -15.35
N PRO A 96 5.41 4.15 -16.42
CA PRO A 96 4.75 2.89 -16.77
C PRO A 96 5.73 1.75 -17.11
N ALA A 97 6.92 2.09 -17.62
CA ALA A 97 7.99 1.13 -17.90
C ALA A 97 8.72 0.64 -16.64
N ALA A 98 8.40 1.17 -15.46
CA ALA A 98 9.02 0.76 -14.21
C ALA A 98 8.73 -0.71 -13.89
N ARG A 99 9.64 -1.31 -13.13
CA ARG A 99 9.43 -2.63 -12.53
C ARG A 99 9.80 -2.58 -11.07
N VAL A 100 8.88 -3.02 -10.21
CA VAL A 100 9.09 -3.03 -8.76
C VAL A 100 9.11 -4.48 -8.28
N VAL A 101 10.18 -4.85 -7.57
CA VAL A 101 10.35 -6.20 -7.02
C VAL A 101 10.36 -6.10 -5.50
N THR A 102 9.42 -6.79 -4.86
CA THR A 102 9.30 -6.90 -3.41
C THR A 102 9.62 -8.32 -2.95
N ALA A 103 9.56 -8.57 -1.65
CA ALA A 103 9.70 -9.93 -1.12
C ALA A 103 8.51 -10.85 -1.46
N ILE A 104 7.34 -10.26 -1.76
CA ILE A 104 6.07 -10.98 -1.96
C ILE A 104 5.67 -11.09 -3.43
N ALA A 105 6.02 -10.10 -4.25
CA ALA A 105 5.63 -10.06 -5.66
C ALA A 105 6.51 -9.12 -6.49
N THR A 106 6.41 -9.29 -7.82
CA THR A 106 6.91 -8.35 -8.82
C THR A 106 5.73 -7.63 -9.46
N TYR A 107 5.82 -6.30 -9.53
CA TYR A 107 4.83 -5.41 -10.10
C TYR A 107 5.37 -4.70 -11.35
N THR A 108 4.47 -4.54 -12.31
CA THR A 108 4.60 -3.68 -13.51
C THR A 108 3.29 -2.92 -13.65
N ALA A 109 3.25 -1.81 -14.38
CA ALA A 109 2.03 -1.02 -14.55
C ALA A 109 0.79 -1.88 -14.95
N PRO A 110 0.86 -2.77 -15.97
CA PRO A 110 -0.31 -3.56 -16.38
C PRO A 110 -0.80 -4.58 -15.36
N THR A 111 0.07 -5.03 -14.44
CA THR A 111 -0.25 -6.10 -13.48
C THR A 111 -0.42 -5.59 -12.07
N PHE A 112 -0.14 -4.30 -11.84
CA PHE A 112 -0.01 -3.75 -10.50
C PHE A 112 -1.30 -3.86 -9.71
N ARG A 113 -2.42 -3.36 -10.26
CA ARG A 113 -3.72 -3.32 -9.57
C ARG A 113 -4.16 -4.69 -9.08
N GLU A 114 -4.22 -5.67 -9.98
CA GLU A 114 -4.64 -7.03 -9.66
C GLU A 114 -3.70 -7.71 -8.66
N ARG A 115 -2.38 -7.62 -8.89
CA ARG A 115 -1.41 -8.28 -8.01
C ARG A 115 -1.31 -7.65 -6.63
N ALA A 116 -1.44 -6.33 -6.54
CA ALA A 116 -1.40 -5.63 -5.26
C ALA A 116 -2.60 -6.05 -4.40
N LEU A 117 -3.79 -6.17 -4.98
CA LEU A 117 -4.98 -6.69 -4.30
C LEU A 117 -4.82 -8.17 -3.92
N ALA A 118 -4.37 -9.01 -4.85
CA ALA A 118 -4.18 -10.44 -4.59
C ALA A 118 -3.16 -10.70 -3.46
N THR A 119 -2.10 -9.90 -3.38
CA THR A 119 -1.06 -10.05 -2.35
C THR A 119 -1.41 -9.40 -1.01
N ALA A 120 -2.40 -8.50 -0.97
CA ALA A 120 -2.86 -7.87 0.26
C ALA A 120 -3.50 -8.89 1.22
N CYS A 121 -4.16 -9.91 0.68
CA CYS A 121 -4.80 -11.00 1.45
C CYS A 121 -3.80 -12.01 2.05
N LEU A 122 -2.49 -11.88 1.79
CA LEU A 122 -1.49 -12.79 2.34
C LEU A 122 -1.33 -12.55 3.85
N ASN A 123 -1.12 -13.63 4.61
CA ASN A 123 -0.82 -13.53 6.03
C ASN A 123 0.55 -12.87 6.23
N VAL A 124 0.55 -11.70 6.87
CA VAL A 124 1.75 -10.95 7.29
C VAL A 124 1.95 -10.97 8.81
N GLY A 125 1.05 -11.64 9.53
CA GLY A 125 1.08 -11.84 10.97
C GLY A 125 1.88 -13.07 11.39
N SER A 126 1.79 -13.39 12.69
CA SER A 126 2.35 -14.64 13.20
C SER A 126 1.43 -15.82 12.83
N GLN A 127 1.94 -17.05 12.93
CA GLN A 127 1.08 -18.24 12.76
C GLN A 127 -0.02 -18.34 13.83
N LEU A 128 0.22 -17.80 15.03
CA LEU A 128 -0.74 -17.81 16.14
C LEU A 128 -1.79 -16.70 16.03
N TYR A 129 -1.43 -15.60 15.37
CA TYR A 129 -2.29 -14.42 15.18
C TYR A 129 -2.16 -13.96 13.73
N PRO A 130 -2.81 -14.66 12.79
CA PRO A 130 -2.74 -14.33 11.38
C PRO A 130 -3.49 -13.03 11.10
N VAL A 131 -2.90 -12.17 10.28
CA VAL A 131 -3.50 -10.91 9.83
C VAL A 131 -3.09 -10.64 8.40
N THR A 132 -3.95 -9.97 7.64
CA THR A 132 -3.62 -9.49 6.31
C THR A 132 -2.88 -8.15 6.37
N ALA A 133 -2.29 -7.71 5.26
CA ALA A 133 -1.58 -6.44 5.24
C ALA A 133 -2.51 -5.22 5.51
N PRO A 134 -3.74 -5.18 4.99
CA PRO A 134 -4.68 -4.10 5.28
C PRO A 134 -5.26 -4.13 6.69
N ASP A 135 -5.38 -5.30 7.32
CA ASP A 135 -5.73 -5.43 8.74
C ASP A 135 -4.77 -4.68 9.70
N CYS A 136 -3.58 -4.32 9.20
CA CYS A 136 -2.59 -3.54 9.92
C CYS A 136 -2.62 -2.04 9.58
N CYS A 137 -3.59 -1.54 8.80
CA CYS A 137 -3.82 -0.10 8.57
C CYS A 137 -4.80 0.45 9.62
N GLU A 138 -4.63 1.72 9.95
CA GLU A 138 -5.68 2.55 10.60
C GLU A 138 -6.04 3.77 9.76
N CYS A 139 -5.94 3.58 8.46
CA CYS A 139 -6.18 4.60 7.48
C CYS A 139 -7.69 4.87 7.51
N ASP A 140 -8.08 6.13 7.77
CA ASP A 140 -9.49 6.48 7.95
C ASP A 140 -10.22 6.31 6.60
N HIS A 141 -11.04 5.26 6.53
CA HIS A 141 -11.79 4.88 5.33
C HIS A 141 -13.18 5.53 5.28
N THR A 142 -13.47 6.52 6.14
CA THR A 142 -14.83 7.10 6.29
C THR A 142 -15.32 7.94 5.10
N GLY A 143 -14.51 8.14 4.05
CA GLY A 143 -14.89 8.85 2.83
C GLY A 143 -15.57 8.02 1.73
N TYR A 144 -15.69 6.69 1.87
CA TYR A 144 -16.26 5.87 0.80
C TYR A 144 -17.76 6.13 0.62
N VAL A 145 -18.11 6.78 -0.49
CA VAL A 145 -19.49 6.81 -0.96
C VAL A 145 -19.78 5.43 -1.54
N ASP A 146 -20.57 4.68 -0.80
CA ASP A 146 -20.95 3.33 -1.14
C ASP A 146 -21.91 3.30 -2.33
N THR A 147 -21.35 3.42 -3.54
CA THR A 147 -22.12 3.40 -4.79
C THR A 147 -22.19 2.01 -5.41
N PHE A 148 -21.59 0.99 -4.78
CA PHE A 148 -21.66 -0.40 -5.24
C PHE A 148 -22.58 -1.30 -4.41
N ASP A 149 -22.98 -0.90 -3.20
CA ASP A 149 -23.73 -1.75 -2.25
C ASP A 149 -25.26 -1.65 -2.36
N GLN A 150 -25.81 -0.96 -3.37
CA GLN A 150 -27.25 -0.99 -3.62
C GLN A 150 -27.77 -2.30 -4.24
N VAL A 151 -26.93 -3.33 -4.43
CA VAL A 151 -27.37 -4.60 -5.08
C VAL A 151 -27.37 -5.82 -4.15
N ALA A 152 -26.87 -5.75 -2.90
CA ALA A 152 -26.83 -6.94 -2.04
C ALA A 152 -27.55 -6.74 -0.70
N GLY A 153 -28.86 -6.46 -0.78
CA GLY A 153 -29.74 -6.59 0.36
C GLY A 153 -29.91 -8.06 0.77
N THR A 154 -29.01 -8.58 1.61
CA THR A 154 -29.31 -9.67 2.57
C THR A 154 -28.31 -9.59 3.72
N GLY A 155 -28.74 -9.03 4.85
CA GLY A 155 -27.95 -9.00 6.07
C GLY A 155 -27.75 -10.41 6.63
N TYR A 156 -26.56 -10.97 6.43
CA TYR A 156 -25.96 -12.03 7.24
C TYR A 156 -24.46 -12.03 6.92
N VAL A 157 -23.62 -11.56 7.85
CA VAL A 157 -22.16 -11.73 7.79
C VAL A 157 -21.84 -13.02 8.54
N ASP A 158 -21.54 -14.07 7.79
CA ASP A 158 -21.00 -15.33 8.29
C ASP A 158 -19.52 -15.09 8.68
N ASP A 159 -19.25 -15.15 9.99
CA ASP A 159 -17.96 -14.85 10.65
C ASP A 159 -16.89 -15.94 10.41
N SER A 160 -16.96 -16.67 9.30
CA SER A 160 -16.14 -17.86 9.03
C SER A 160 -15.19 -17.76 7.84
N TYR A 161 -15.12 -16.62 7.15
CA TYR A 161 -14.07 -16.32 6.18
C TYR A 161 -13.25 -15.11 6.63
N TRP A 162 -12.02 -15.35 7.09
CA TRP A 162 -11.02 -14.33 7.45
C TRP A 162 -10.51 -13.61 6.19
N MET A 163 -11.42 -13.01 5.44
CA MET A 163 -11.12 -12.05 4.38
C MET A 163 -11.31 -10.65 4.99
N PRO A 164 -10.36 -9.72 4.81
CA PRO A 164 -10.60 -8.33 5.14
C PRO A 164 -11.88 -7.85 4.44
N SER A 165 -12.64 -6.95 5.07
CA SER A 165 -13.83 -6.37 4.44
C SER A 165 -13.44 -5.75 3.10
N GLY A 166 -14.36 -5.76 2.14
CA GLY A 166 -14.11 -5.12 0.83
C GLY A 166 -13.59 -3.69 0.97
N ASP A 167 -14.05 -2.96 2.00
CA ASP A 167 -13.63 -1.60 2.32
C ASP A 167 -12.19 -1.49 2.81
N ALA A 168 -11.72 -2.46 3.61
CA ALA A 168 -10.33 -2.49 4.08
C ALA A 168 -9.34 -2.80 2.94
N MET A 169 -9.81 -3.33 1.81
CA MET A 169 -9.00 -3.63 0.63
C MET A 169 -9.03 -2.50 -0.42
N ARG A 170 -9.89 -1.49 -0.23
CA ARG A 170 -10.05 -0.40 -1.19
C ARG A 170 -8.92 0.64 -1.00
N PRO A 171 -8.27 1.09 -2.08
CA PRO A 171 -7.38 2.24 -2.05
C PRO A 171 -8.14 3.51 -1.68
N ASN A 172 -7.49 4.42 -0.95
CA ASN A 172 -8.09 5.66 -0.45
C ASN A 172 -8.88 6.41 -1.55
N THR A 173 -10.01 7.06 -1.28
CA THR A 173 -10.88 7.63 -2.34
C THR A 173 -10.18 8.66 -3.23
N ASP A 174 -9.18 9.37 -2.70
CA ASP A 174 -8.35 10.32 -3.46
C ASP A 174 -7.33 9.63 -4.39
N VAL A 175 -7.23 8.29 -4.34
CA VAL A 175 -6.39 7.45 -5.22
C VAL A 175 -7.05 7.22 -6.57
N ASP A 176 -8.35 7.46 -6.71
CA ASP A 176 -9.05 7.37 -7.99
C ASP A 176 -8.39 8.27 -9.04
N TYR A 177 -7.82 9.42 -8.64
CA TYR A 177 -7.01 10.24 -9.55
C TYR A 177 -5.77 9.49 -10.08
N PHE A 178 -5.01 8.82 -9.22
CA PHE A 178 -3.80 8.09 -9.61
C PHE A 178 -4.13 6.84 -10.43
N LEU A 179 -5.22 6.16 -10.09
CA LEU A 179 -5.71 5.01 -10.84
C LEU A 179 -6.24 5.43 -12.21
N ASP A 180 -6.93 6.56 -12.31
CA ASP A 180 -7.34 7.13 -13.59
C ASP A 180 -6.11 7.48 -14.46
N GLN A 181 -5.06 8.06 -13.88
CA GLN A 181 -3.82 8.33 -14.61
C GLN A 181 -3.16 7.02 -15.07
N LEU A 182 -3.10 6.00 -14.19
CA LEU A 182 -2.56 4.70 -14.54
C LEU A 182 -3.36 4.04 -15.67
N ASP A 183 -4.68 4.03 -15.58
CA ASP A 183 -5.57 3.42 -16.58
C ASP A 183 -5.47 4.17 -17.92
N ARG A 184 -5.37 5.51 -17.92
CA ARG A 184 -5.09 6.31 -19.13
C ARG A 184 -3.76 5.92 -19.77
N VAL A 185 -2.71 5.84 -18.98
CA VAL A 185 -1.36 5.49 -19.46
C VAL A 185 -1.31 4.05 -20.00
N LEU A 186 -2.11 3.14 -19.44
CA LEU A 186 -2.24 1.77 -19.95
C LEU A 186 -3.08 1.71 -21.24
N ALA A 187 -4.05 2.60 -21.42
CA ALA A 187 -4.86 2.68 -22.64
C ALA A 187 -4.10 3.26 -23.85
N GLU A 188 -3.01 3.99 -23.61
CA GLU A 188 -2.19 4.63 -24.65
C GLU A 188 -1.01 3.76 -25.15
N GLN A 189 -0.83 2.54 -24.61
CA GLN A 189 0.25 1.59 -24.96
C GLN A 189 -0.23 0.44 -25.85
#